data_AF-A0A940L1E6-F1
#
_entry.id   AF-A0A940L1E6-F1
#
_cell.length_a   1.000
_cell.length_b   1.000
_cell.length_c   1.000
_cell.angle_alpha   90.00
_cell.angle_beta   90.00
_cell.angle_gamma   90.00
#
_symmetry.space_group_name_H-M   'P 1'
#
loop_
_entity.id
_entity.type
_entity.pdbx_description
1 polymer ?
#
loop_
_entity_poly.entity_id
_entity_poly.type
_entity_poly.pdbx_seq_one_letter_code
_entity_poly.pdbx_strand_id
1 'polypeptide(L)' 'GKICGSTRFLQVDHRQAVWAGGSNDLQNLQILCSQHNQHKYRQESFLD' A
#
# COMPACT_ATOMS: atom_id res chain seq x y z
N GLY A 1 4.95 -9.82 -3.94
CA GLY A 1 4.82 -8.68 -4.88
C GLY A 1 6.17 -8.35 -5.49
N LYS A 2 6.22 -7.90 -6.74
CA LYS A 2 7.45 -7.37 -7.35
C LYS A 2 7.62 -5.90 -6.95
N ILE A 3 8.84 -5.47 -6.62
CA ILE A 3 9.16 -4.06 -6.37
C ILE A 3 9.46 -3.40 -7.72
N CYS A 4 8.79 -2.28 -8.03
CA CYS A 4 8.89 -1.66 -9.35
C CYS A 4 10.06 -0.69 -9.54
N GLY A 5 10.85 -0.41 -8.51
CA GLY A 5 12.04 0.45 -8.58
C GLY A 5 11.78 1.93 -8.91
N SER A 6 10.55 2.35 -9.19
CA SER A 6 10.20 3.74 -9.48
C SER A 6 10.41 4.62 -8.26
N THR A 7 11.14 5.72 -8.42
CA THR A 7 11.36 6.76 -7.39
C THR A 7 10.41 7.95 -7.54
N ARG A 8 9.54 7.96 -8.55
CA ARG A 8 8.56 9.03 -8.78
C ARG A 8 7.26 8.76 -8.02
N PHE A 9 6.67 9.82 -7.46
CA PHE A 9 5.37 9.81 -6.78
C PHE A 9 5.28 8.72 -5.70
N LEU A 10 6.31 8.64 -4.85
CA LEU A 10 6.32 7.76 -3.68
C LEU A 10 5.28 8.22 -2.66
N GLN A 11 4.63 7.25 -2.02
CA GLN A 11 3.57 7.42 -1.04
C GLN A 11 3.84 6.50 0.15
N VAL A 12 3.49 6.96 1.34
CA VAL A 12 3.39 6.11 2.52
C VAL A 12 2.04 5.39 2.45
N ASP A 13 2.08 4.07 2.49
CA ASP A 13 0.91 3.18 2.47
C ASP A 13 0.96 2.24 3.68
N HIS A 14 -0.19 1.67 4.05
CA HIS A 14 -0.30 0.66 5.09
C HIS A 14 -0.28 -0.74 4.49
N ARG A 15 0.59 -1.64 4.99
CA ARG A 15 0.66 -3.05 4.58
C ARG A 15 -0.68 -3.77 4.77
N GLN A 16 -1.31 -3.57 5.92
CA GLN A 16 -2.72 -3.86 6.16
C GLN A 16 -3.47 -2.53 6.22
N ALA A 17 -4.48 -2.36 5.36
CA ALA A 17 -5.22 -1.10 5.29
C ALA A 17 -5.95 -0.78 6.60
N VAL A 18 -6.07 0.51 6.93
CA VAL A 18 -6.76 0.97 8.15
C VAL A 18 -8.23 0.51 8.18
N TRP A 19 -8.92 0.55 7.04
CA TRP A 19 -10.31 0.08 6.94
C TRP A 19 -10.45 -1.43 7.19
N ALA A 20 -9.37 -2.19 7.00
CA ALA A 20 -9.29 -3.63 7.27
C ALA A 20 -8.63 -3.94 8.63
N GLY A 21 -8.58 -2.97 9.55
CA GLY A 21 -8.03 -3.14 10.91
C GLY A 21 -6.52 -2.92 11.05
N GLY A 22 -5.84 -2.37 10.04
CA GLY A 22 -4.42 -2.05 10.12
C GLY A 22 -4.08 -0.87 11.04
N SER A 23 -2.90 -0.93 11.68
CA SER A 23 -2.42 0.10 12.62
C SER A 23 -1.55 1.17 11.95
N ASN A 24 -1.28 2.27 12.65
CA ASN A 24 -0.36 3.33 12.18
C ASN A 24 1.11 3.10 12.60
N ASP A 25 1.44 1.92 13.11
CA ASP A 25 2.80 1.62 13.56
C ASP A 25 3.78 1.54 12.39
N LEU A 26 5.04 1.93 12.60
CA LEU A 26 6.09 1.90 11.57
C LEU A 26 6.21 0.55 10.86
N GLN A 27 5.91 -0.54 11.58
CA GLN A 27 5.95 -1.91 11.05
C GLN A 27 4.85 -2.18 10.01
N ASN A 28 3.71 -1.48 10.11
CA ASN A 28 2.62 -1.55 9.15
C ASN A 28 2.79 -0.53 8.00
N LEU A 29 3.78 0.37 8.05
CA LEU A 29 4.00 1.32 6.96
C LEU A 29 4.92 0.72 5.88
N GLN A 30 4.68 1.12 4.63
CA GLN A 30 5.52 0.82 3.47
C GLN A 30 5.54 1.98 2.49
N ILE A 31 6.55 2.01 1.62
CA ILE A 31 6.67 3.00 0.56
C ILE A 31 6.29 2.36 -0.77
N LEU A 32 5.28 2.92 -1.44
CA LEU A 32 4.84 2.50 -2.77
C LEU A 32 4.82 3.70 -3.73
N CYS A 33 5.04 3.47 -5.01
CA CYS A 33 4.69 4.49 -6.00
C CYS A 33 3.16 4.55 -6.18
N SER A 34 2.64 5.67 -6.67
CA SER A 34 1.20 5.88 -6.87
C SER A 34 0.49 4.75 -7.63
N GLN A 35 1.13 4.19 -8.66
CA GLN A 35 0.58 3.09 -9.44
C GLN A 35 0.44 1.80 -8.63
N HIS A 36 1.44 1.46 -7.81
CA HIS A 36 1.37 0.25 -6.98
C HIS A 36 0.43 0.43 -5.80
N ASN A 37 0.36 1.62 -5.23
CA ASN A 37 -0.60 1.90 -4.17
C ASN A 37 -2.05 1.74 -4.66
N GLN A 38 -2.38 2.33 -5.82
CA GLN A 38 -3.71 2.17 -6.43
C GLN A 38 -4.01 0.72 -6.83
N HIS A 39 -3.02 -0.02 -7.34
CA HIS A 39 -3.19 -1.43 -7.67
C HIS A 39 -3.48 -2.27 -6.42
N LYS A 40 -2.72 -2.08 -5.34
CA LYS A 40 -2.93 -2.74 -4.04
C LYS A 40 -4.33 -2.45 -3.50
N TYR A 41 -4.75 -1.19 -3.46
CA TYR A 41 -6.09 -0.81 -3.01
C TYR A 41 -7.19 -1.54 -3.79
N ARG A 42 -7.09 -1.59 -5.13
CA ARG A 42 -8.04 -2.34 -5.99
C ARG A 42 -7.97 -3.85 -5.79
N GLN A 43 -6.89 -4.42 -5.27
CA GLN A 43 -6.87 -5.84 -4.94
C GLN A 43 -7.54 -6.08 -3.58
N GLU A 44 -7.26 -5.23 -2.60
CA GLU A 44 -7.78 -5.37 -1.25
C GLU A 44 -9.28 -5.06 -1.17
N SER A 45 -9.78 -4.04 -1.86
CA SER A 45 -11.19 -3.61 -1.78
C SER A 45 -12.16 -4.47 -2.59
N PHE A 46 -11.66 -5.41 -3.39
CA PHE A 46 -12.47 -6.32 -4.21
C PHE A 46 -12.40 -7.77 -3.68
N LEU A 47 -11.75 -7.98 -2.53
CA LEU A 47 -11.66 -9.26 -1.83
C LEU A 47 -12.60 -9.35 -0.62
N ASP A 48 -13.59 -8.45 -0.50
CA ASP A 48 -14.69 -8.57 0.47
C ASP A 48 -15.77 -9.57 0.02
#